data_AF-A0A960EDT7-F1
#
_entry.id   AF-A0A960EDT7-F1
#
_cell.length_a   1.000
_cell.length_b   1.000
_cell.length_c   1.000
_cell.angle_alpha   90.00
_cell.angle_beta   90.00
_cell.angle_gamma   90.00
#
_symmetry.space_group_name_H-M   'P 1'
#
loop_
_entity.id
_entity.type
_entity.pdbx_description
1 polymer ?
#
loop_
_entity_poly.entity_id
_entity_poly.type
_entity_poly.pdbx_seq_one_letter_code
_entity_poly.pdbx_strand_id
1 'polypeptide(L)'
;MAGAELYAQSCASCHGSDLRGTDVGPPHLSQVYAPDHHPDESFRAAITQGSRAHHWDFGDMAPVAGLTDEEIDLVIAFVREQQEIHGFEPYPPR
;
A
#
# COMPACT_ATOMS: atom_id res chain seq x y z
N MET A 1 11.83 12.30 -7.20
CA MET A 1 11.66 12.16 -5.73
C MET A 1 11.96 10.71 -5.35
N ALA A 2 12.30 10.41 -4.10
CA ALA A 2 12.50 9.02 -3.67
C ALA A 2 11.15 8.34 -3.36
N GLY A 3 11.05 7.01 -3.54
CA GLY A 3 9.83 6.25 -3.26
C GLY A 3 9.33 6.40 -1.82
N ALA A 4 10.24 6.41 -0.85
CA ALA A 4 9.93 6.67 0.56
C ALA A 4 9.29 8.04 0.80
N GLU A 5 9.78 9.08 0.12
CA GLU A 5 9.27 10.45 0.24
C GLU A 5 7.87 10.58 -0.41
N LEU A 6 7.66 9.92 -1.55
CA LEU A 6 6.34 9.84 -2.21
C LEU A 6 5.32 9.09 -1.33
N TYR A 7 5.73 7.96 -0.75
CA TYR A 7 4.89 7.18 0.15
C TYR A 7 4.49 7.97 1.40
N ALA A 8 5.45 8.67 2.02
CA ALA A 8 5.20 9.52 3.17
C ALA A 8 4.16 10.61 2.88
N GLN A 9 4.21 11.21 1.70
CA GLN A 9 3.29 12.28 1.28
C GLN A 9 1.92 11.76 0.87
N SER A 10 1.85 10.61 0.20
CA SER A 10 0.65 10.18 -0.53
C SER A 10 -0.08 9.00 0.11
N CYS A 11 0.57 8.23 0.98
CA CYS A 11 0.08 6.92 1.43
C CYS A 11 0.07 6.78 2.96
N ALA A 12 1.07 7.33 3.63
CA ALA A 12 1.35 7.06 5.04
C ALA A 12 0.26 7.51 6.02
N SER A 13 -0.57 8.50 5.66
CA SER A 13 -1.69 8.94 6.50
C SER A 13 -2.73 7.83 6.73
N CYS A 14 -2.90 6.92 5.76
CA CYS A 14 -3.83 5.80 5.86
C CYS A 14 -3.10 4.47 6.11
N HIS A 15 -1.96 4.23 5.44
CA HIS A 15 -1.26 2.95 5.51
C HIS A 15 -0.13 2.91 6.55
N GLY A 16 0.06 3.99 7.31
CA GLY A 16 1.07 4.13 8.36
C GLY A 16 2.45 4.47 7.78
N SER A 17 3.21 5.32 8.46
CA SER A 17 4.59 5.65 8.05
C SER A 17 5.54 4.45 8.10
N ASP A 18 5.16 3.41 8.83
CA ASP A 18 5.89 2.15 8.99
C ASP A 18 5.21 0.97 8.28
N LEU A 19 4.23 1.25 7.40
CA LEU A 19 3.47 0.28 6.61
C LEU A 19 2.57 -0.66 7.43
N ARG A 20 2.37 -0.41 8.73
CA ARG A 20 1.52 -1.21 9.62
C ARG A 20 0.06 -0.75 9.68
N GLY A 21 -0.34 0.13 8.78
CA GLY A 21 -1.69 0.66 8.74
C GLY A 21 -1.93 1.70 9.83
N THR A 22 -3.14 2.23 9.83
CA THR A 22 -3.66 3.10 10.87
C THR A 22 -5.10 2.71 11.16
N ASP A 23 -5.80 3.50 11.98
CA ASP A 23 -7.25 3.35 12.19
C ASP A 23 -8.08 3.68 10.92
N VAL A 24 -7.43 4.12 9.83
CA VAL A 24 -8.07 4.57 8.60
C VAL A 24 -7.72 3.68 7.39
N GLY A 25 -6.66 2.87 7.47
CA GLY A 25 -6.23 2.08 6.34
C GLY A 25 -5.39 0.86 6.70
N PRO A 26 -5.36 -0.15 5.82
CA PRO A 26 -4.77 -1.44 6.14
C PRO A 26 -3.23 -1.42 6.08
N PRO A 27 -2.57 -2.35 6.81
CA PRO A 27 -1.13 -2.54 6.74
C PRO A 27 -0.69 -3.10 5.38
N HIS A 28 0.24 -2.42 4.70
CA HIS A 28 0.92 -3.00 3.54
C HIS A 28 1.86 -4.15 3.91
N LEU A 29 2.21 -4.31 5.19
CA LEU A 29 2.94 -5.49 5.69
C LEU A 29 2.03 -6.70 5.96
N SER A 30 0.71 -6.62 5.76
CA SER A 30 -0.13 -7.83 5.85
C SER A 30 0.17 -8.80 4.70
N GLN A 31 0.20 -10.10 4.99
CA GLN A 31 0.34 -11.16 3.99
C GLN A 31 -0.71 -11.10 2.86
N VAL A 32 -1.84 -10.42 3.08
CA VAL A 32 -2.83 -10.14 2.03
C VAL A 32 -2.19 -9.40 0.85
N TYR A 33 -1.23 -8.53 1.13
CA TYR A 33 -0.57 -7.70 0.13
C TYR A 33 0.76 -8.29 -0.38
N ALA A 34 1.01 -9.57 -0.12
CA ALA A 34 2.16 -10.28 -0.63
C ALA A 34 2.14 -10.38 -2.16
N PRO A 35 3.29 -10.43 -2.85
CA PRO A 35 3.36 -10.42 -4.31
C PRO A 35 2.59 -11.56 -5.00
N ASP A 36 2.45 -12.70 -4.34
CA ASP A 36 1.71 -13.87 -4.84
C ASP A 36 0.18 -13.75 -4.70
N HIS A 37 -0.30 -12.75 -3.95
CA HIS A 37 -1.72 -12.49 -3.73
C HIS A 37 -2.19 -11.12 -4.26
N HIS A 38 -1.44 -10.04 -4.00
CA HIS A 38 -1.62 -8.72 -4.61
C HIS A 38 -0.33 -8.31 -5.30
N PRO A 39 -0.16 -8.66 -6.59
CA PRO A 39 1.00 -8.27 -7.37
C PRO A 39 1.00 -6.76 -7.67
N ASP A 40 2.09 -6.25 -8.25
CA ASP A 40 2.34 -4.81 -8.43
C ASP A 40 1.23 -4.10 -9.24
N GLU A 41 0.65 -4.79 -10.22
CA GLU A 41 -0.50 -4.27 -10.97
C GLU A 41 -1.73 -4.02 -10.09
N SER A 42 -1.87 -4.75 -8.98
CA SER A 42 -2.97 -4.54 -8.03
C SER A 42 -2.76 -3.25 -7.24
N PHE A 43 -1.52 -2.96 -6.85
CA PHE A 43 -1.16 -1.68 -6.23
C PHE A 43 -1.36 -0.53 -7.22
N ARG A 44 -0.87 -0.67 -8.46
CA ARG A 44 -1.07 0.32 -9.52
C ARG A 44 -2.55 0.56 -9.80
N ALA A 45 -3.37 -0.49 -9.86
CA ALA A 45 -4.82 -0.37 -10.03
C ALA A 45 -5.45 0.37 -8.84
N ALA A 46 -5.11 0.01 -7.60
CA ALA A 46 -5.61 0.70 -6.41
C ALA A 46 -5.25 2.19 -6.40
N ILE A 47 -4.02 2.54 -6.80
CA ILE A 47 -3.57 3.93 -6.87
C ILE A 47 -4.32 4.70 -7.97
N THR A 48 -4.45 4.12 -9.17
CA THR A 48 -5.01 4.80 -10.35
C THR A 48 -6.54 4.81 -10.42
N GLN A 49 -7.19 3.80 -9.84
CA GLN A 49 -8.62 3.55 -9.99
C GLN A 49 -9.36 3.45 -8.64
N GLY A 50 -8.62 3.46 -7.52
CA GLY A 50 -9.18 3.15 -6.21
C GLY A 50 -9.38 1.64 -6.03
N SER A 51 -9.84 1.26 -4.85
CA SER A 51 -10.20 -0.14 -4.56
C SER A 51 -11.45 -0.20 -3.68
N ARG A 52 -12.25 -1.25 -3.88
CA ARG A 52 -13.41 -1.49 -3.02
C ARG A 52 -12.99 -2.29 -1.78
N ALA A 53 -13.58 -1.98 -0.64
CA ALA A 53 -13.35 -2.75 0.57
C ALA A 53 -13.77 -4.22 0.39
N HIS A 54 -12.89 -5.16 0.79
CA HIS A 54 -13.22 -6.59 0.81
C HIS A 54 -12.54 -7.39 1.93
N HIS A 55 -11.29 -7.09 2.29
CA HIS A 55 -10.60 -7.74 3.41
C HIS A 55 -10.68 -6.95 4.73
N TRP A 56 -10.90 -5.65 4.65
CA TRP A 56 -10.90 -4.75 5.79
C TRP A 56 -12.18 -3.91 5.79
N ASP A 57 -12.53 -3.38 6.96
CA ASP A 57 -13.71 -2.52 7.15
C ASP A 57 -13.36 -1.02 7.20
N PHE A 58 -12.30 -0.62 6.50
CA PHE A 58 -11.89 0.80 6.38
C PHE A 58 -12.70 1.58 5.33
N GLY A 59 -13.53 0.88 4.55
CA GLY A 59 -14.21 1.44 3.39
C GLY A 59 -13.35 1.45 2.12
N ASP A 60 -13.93 2.00 1.05
CA ASP A 60 -13.28 2.04 -0.26
C ASP A 60 -12.07 3.00 -0.24
N MET A 61 -10.98 2.60 -0.91
CA MET A 61 -9.85 3.47 -1.20
C MET A 61 -10.16 4.30 -2.44
N ALA A 62 -10.12 5.62 -2.33
CA ALA A 62 -10.20 6.50 -3.50
C ALA A 62 -8.90 6.46 -4.33
N PRO A 63 -8.96 6.72 -5.65
CA PRO A 63 -7.77 6.92 -6.46
C PRO A 63 -6.90 8.07 -5.91
N VAL A 64 -5.58 7.92 -6.01
CA VAL A 64 -4.62 8.95 -5.63
C VAL A 64 -4.33 9.81 -6.86
N ALA A 65 -4.73 11.08 -6.83
CA ALA A 65 -4.50 12.02 -7.91
C ALA A 65 -3.08 12.62 -7.85
N GLY A 66 -2.54 12.98 -9.01
CA GLY A 66 -1.32 13.79 -9.12
C GLY A 66 0.00 13.03 -9.13
N LEU A 67 -0.02 11.70 -9.08
CA LEU A 67 1.17 10.87 -9.29
C LEU A 67 1.32 10.51 -10.77
N THR A 68 2.56 10.57 -11.28
CA THR A 68 2.91 10.03 -12.60
C THR A 68 3.09 8.51 -12.54
N ASP A 69 3.10 7.84 -13.69
CA ASP A 69 3.35 6.40 -13.74
C ASP A 69 4.70 5.99 -13.13
N GLU A 70 5.73 6.83 -13.31
CA GLU A 70 7.07 6.63 -12.74
C GLU A 70 7.07 6.82 -11.22
N GLU A 71 6.30 7.79 -10.70
CA GLU A 71 6.16 7.98 -9.25
C GLU A 71 5.40 6.81 -8.60
N ILE A 72 4.40 6.26 -9.30
CA ILE A 72 3.70 5.05 -8.86
C ILE A 72 4.67 3.87 -8.78
N ASP A 73 5.52 3.67 -9.79
CA ASP A 73 6.55 2.61 -9.76
C ASP A 73 7.49 2.78 -8.57
N LEU A 74 7.92 4.01 -8.28
CA LEU A 74 8.80 4.30 -7.15
C LEU A 74 8.13 4.01 -5.80
N VAL A 75 6.83 4.30 -5.65
CA VAL A 75 6.07 3.98 -4.43
C VAL A 75 5.93 2.46 -4.28
N ILE A 76 5.59 1.75 -5.34
CA ILE A 76 5.46 0.29 -5.31
C ILE A 76 6.80 -0.36 -4.96
N ALA A 77 7.89 0.07 -5.60
CA ALA A 77 9.24 -0.41 -5.31
C ALA A 77 9.62 -0.20 -3.84
N PHE A 78 9.30 0.97 -3.27
CA PHE A 78 9.51 1.22 -1.85
C PHE A 78 8.70 0.28 -0.96
N VAL A 79 7.41 0.07 -1.26
CA VAL A 79 6.58 -0.88 -0.49
C VAL A 79 7.15 -2.29 -0.55
N ARG A 80 7.60 -2.75 -1.72
CA ARG A 80 8.22 -4.08 -1.87
C ARG A 80 9.52 -4.22 -1.11
N GLU A 81 10.40 -3.22 -1.18
CA GLU A 81 11.63 -3.19 -0.39
C GLU A 81 11.33 -3.32 1.11
N GLN A 82 10.33 -2.59 1.61
CA GLN A 82 9.94 -2.69 3.03
C GLN A 82 9.33 -4.06 3.37
N GLN A 83 8.52 -4.64 2.49
CA GLN A 83 7.99 -6.01 2.68
C GLN A 83 9.11 -7.05 2.73
N GLU A 84 10.17 -6.92 1.92
CA GLU A 84 11.33 -7.80 1.95
C GLU A 84 12.15 -7.65 3.25
N ILE A 85 12.32 -6.41 3.72
CA ILE A 85 13.08 -6.11 4.95
C ILE A 85 12.36 -6.62 6.21
N HIS A 86 11.05 -6.35 6.31
CA HIS A 86 10.28 -6.59 7.54
C HIS A 86 9.53 -7.93 7.53
N GLY A 87 9.36 -8.52 6.35
CA GLY A 87 8.48 -9.67 6.16
C GLY A 87 7.00 -9.29 6.25
N PHE A 88 6.15 -10.32 6.22
CA PHE A 88 4.71 -10.18 6.31
C PHE A 88 4.16 -10.53 7.69
N GLU A 89 3.14 -9.79 8.10
CA GLU A 89 2.33 -10.04 9.29
C GLU A 89 1.12 -10.91 8.92
N PRO A 90 0.72 -11.87 9.78
CA PRO A 90 -0.41 -12.77 9.52
C PRO A 90 -1.75 -12.03 9.37
N TYR A 91 -2.63 -12.59 8.55
CA TYR A 91 -4.01 -12.16 8.39
C TYR A 91 -4.98 -13.35 8.56
N PRO A 92 -6.05 -13.22 9.38
CA PRO A 92 -6.41 -12.05 10.18
C PRO A 92 -5.36 -11.74 11.26
N PRO A 93 -5.24 -10.48 11.72
CA PRO A 93 -4.33 -10.10 12.81
C PRO A 93 -4.63 -10.92 14.06
N ARG A 94 -3.59 -11.26 14.84
CA ARG A 94 -3.75 -11.97 16.12
C ARG A 94 -4.14 -11.04 17.26
#